data_AF-A0A3D5QB27-F1
#
_entry.id   AF-A0A3D5QB27-F1
#
_cell.length_a   1.000
_cell.length_b   1.000
_cell.length_c   1.000
_cell.angle_alpha   90.00
_cell.angle_beta   90.00
_cell.angle_gamma   90.00
#
_symmetry.space_group_name_H-M   'P 1'
#
loop_
_entity.id
_entity.type
_entity.pdbx_description
1 polymer ?
#
loop_
_entity_poly.entity_id
_entity_poly.type
_entity_poly.pdbx_seq_one_letter_code
_entity_poly.pdbx_strand_id
1 'polypeptide(L)'
;MKNSVIKFSGKNYPTEYLVSRLMTRLYQDYPKRGAKEIMWVHSNMNAKLTDMFYPFFAVMELKRVINILRYKFFRGTDKKIEEVFEESLLTEELKKFFIKVDSLKKIKDELPEKVPILKMLVLKKEYEFFGEMEDDIYSEAYSFLLNSAKNKIIKSFMRRYIDHANIRQTYKVMKWNLEKSHIIKGGFLDRETFIKIIEKGDKRDLYAFLDSYLDGGFSESDVGILDILLIENMLDSLREFRLGNNYKGFILYYLWNCHYKAVTA
;
A
#
# COMPACT_ATOMS: atom_id res chain seq x y z
N MET A 1 -6.17 41.72 -14.53
CA MET A 1 -5.26 40.89 -13.70
C MET A 1 -4.68 39.80 -14.60
N LYS A 2 -3.36 39.73 -14.71
CA LYS A 2 -2.63 38.76 -15.54
C LYS A 2 -2.72 37.35 -14.93
N ASN A 3 -2.80 36.36 -15.81
CA ASN A 3 -2.71 34.92 -15.57
C ASN A 3 -1.56 34.50 -14.63
N SER A 4 -1.84 33.50 -13.80
CA SER A 4 -0.87 32.42 -13.51
C SER A 4 -1.57 31.06 -13.60
N VAL A 5 -1.99 30.72 -14.83
CA VAL A 5 -2.01 29.31 -15.24
C VAL A 5 -0.59 28.81 -15.01
N ILE A 6 -0.41 27.92 -14.05
CA ILE A 6 0.84 27.17 -13.89
C ILE A 6 0.99 26.38 -15.19
N LYS A 7 1.74 26.94 -16.14
CA LYS A 7 2.34 26.17 -17.22
C LYS A 7 3.26 25.18 -16.54
N PHE A 8 2.86 23.92 -16.50
CA PHE A 8 3.75 22.81 -16.19
C PHE A 8 4.81 22.76 -17.29
N SER A 9 5.92 23.44 -17.03
CA SER A 9 7.07 23.45 -17.93
C SER A 9 7.73 22.08 -17.89
N GLY A 10 7.60 21.35 -18.99
CA GLY A 10 8.61 20.42 -19.47
C GLY A 10 8.91 19.21 -18.59
N LYS A 11 7.99 18.24 -18.58
CA LYS A 11 8.27 16.82 -18.87
C LYS A 11 6.94 16.17 -19.28
N ASN A 12 6.91 15.61 -20.49
CA ASN A 12 5.75 14.93 -21.06
C ASN A 12 5.43 13.69 -20.22
N TYR A 13 4.48 13.80 -19.31
CA TYR A 13 3.85 12.61 -18.76
C TYR A 13 2.99 11.99 -19.87
N PRO A 14 3.13 10.68 -20.16
CA PRO A 14 2.26 10.02 -21.12
C PRO A 14 0.80 10.22 -20.70
N THR A 15 -0.09 10.50 -21.66
CA THR A 15 -1.54 10.66 -21.41
C THR A 15 -2.11 9.43 -20.68
N GLU A 16 -1.47 8.26 -20.84
CA GLU A 16 -1.74 7.00 -20.17
C GLU A 16 -1.43 7.02 -18.65
N TYR A 17 -0.57 7.94 -18.17
CA TYR A 17 -0.36 8.22 -16.73
C TYR A 17 -1.59 8.79 -16.05
N LEU A 18 -2.36 9.58 -16.79
CA LEU A 18 -3.65 10.07 -16.36
C LEU A 18 -4.73 8.97 -16.46
N VAL A 19 -4.56 7.96 -17.33
CA VAL A 19 -5.45 6.80 -17.46
C VAL A 19 -5.25 5.76 -16.34
N SER A 20 -4.04 5.54 -15.84
CA SER A 20 -3.86 4.76 -14.59
C SER A 20 -4.52 5.44 -13.38
N ARG A 21 -4.58 6.78 -13.34
CA ARG A 21 -5.40 7.51 -12.35
C ARG A 21 -6.91 7.27 -12.53
N LEU A 22 -7.37 6.94 -13.74
CA LEU A 22 -8.73 6.47 -14.02
C LEU A 22 -8.92 5.00 -13.62
N MET A 23 -7.91 4.13 -13.70
CA MET A 23 -7.98 2.79 -13.11
C MET A 23 -8.07 2.84 -11.58
N THR A 24 -7.44 3.84 -10.92
CA THR A 24 -7.71 4.14 -9.49
C THR A 24 -9.16 4.60 -9.24
N ARG A 25 -9.92 4.99 -10.28
CA ARG A 25 -11.37 5.24 -10.19
C ARG A 25 -12.21 3.98 -10.31
N LEU A 26 -11.72 2.89 -10.92
CA LEU A 26 -12.40 1.58 -10.87
C LEU A 26 -12.38 0.97 -9.46
N TYR A 27 -11.53 1.50 -8.58
CA TYR A 27 -11.45 1.18 -7.15
C TYR A 27 -12.36 2.08 -6.29
N GLN A 28 -13.33 2.82 -6.85
CA GLN A 28 -14.12 3.83 -6.12
C GLN A 28 -15.51 3.41 -5.66
N ASP A 29 -16.01 2.25 -6.11
CA ASP A 29 -17.32 1.74 -5.68
C ASP A 29 -17.17 0.33 -5.11
N TYR A 30 -16.58 0.22 -3.91
CA TYR A 30 -16.37 -1.06 -3.23
C TYR A 30 -17.51 -1.45 -2.29
N PRO A 31 -17.84 -2.74 -2.16
CA PRO A 31 -18.82 -3.20 -1.21
C PRO A 31 -18.24 -3.08 0.19
N LYS A 32 -18.84 -2.15 0.92
CA LYS A 32 -18.61 -1.72 2.31
C LYS A 32 -18.50 -2.85 3.37
N ARG A 33 -18.71 -4.12 3.02
CA ARG A 33 -18.81 -5.22 3.99
C ARG A 33 -17.46 -5.67 4.52
N GLY A 34 -16.45 -5.84 3.67
CA GLY A 34 -15.13 -6.37 4.10
C GLY A 34 -14.35 -5.39 4.97
N ALA A 35 -14.35 -4.10 4.63
CA ALA A 35 -13.70 -3.07 5.43
C ALA A 35 -14.38 -2.87 6.81
N LYS A 36 -15.72 -2.84 6.84
CA LYS A 36 -16.49 -2.80 8.09
C LYS A 36 -16.23 -4.01 8.98
N GLU A 37 -16.08 -5.20 8.39
CA GLU A 37 -15.75 -6.42 9.14
C GLU A 37 -14.37 -6.31 9.80
N ILE A 38 -13.36 -5.80 9.08
CA ILE A 38 -12.01 -5.57 9.66
C ILE A 38 -12.10 -4.61 10.85
N MET A 39 -12.89 -3.54 10.74
CA MET A 39 -13.10 -2.59 11.84
C MET A 39 -13.80 -3.21 13.04
N TRP A 40 -14.83 -4.02 12.79
CA TRP A 40 -15.53 -4.76 13.84
C TRP A 40 -14.61 -5.75 14.55
N VAL A 41 -13.78 -6.50 13.82
CA VAL A 41 -12.80 -7.40 14.46
C VAL A 41 -11.83 -6.59 15.32
N HIS A 42 -11.29 -5.47 14.81
CA HIS A 42 -10.38 -4.61 15.56
C HIS A 42 -11.00 -4.10 16.87
N SER A 43 -12.27 -3.66 16.86
CA SER A 43 -12.95 -3.14 18.07
C SER A 43 -13.23 -4.20 19.13
N ASN A 44 -13.26 -5.49 18.74
CA ASN A 44 -13.45 -6.61 19.65
C ASN A 44 -12.12 -7.24 20.12
N MET A 45 -10.96 -6.79 19.60
CA MET A 45 -9.66 -7.27 20.08
C MET A 45 -9.31 -6.65 21.43
N ASN A 46 -8.77 -7.46 22.34
CA ASN A 46 -8.11 -6.95 23.54
C ASN A 46 -6.74 -6.33 23.19
N ALA A 47 -6.17 -5.55 24.11
CA ALA A 47 -4.90 -4.84 23.89
C ALA A 47 -3.74 -5.74 23.43
N LYS A 48 -3.68 -6.99 23.92
CA LYS A 48 -2.64 -7.95 23.53
C LYS A 48 -2.78 -8.40 22.07
N LEU A 49 -4.01 -8.63 21.61
CA LEU A 49 -4.28 -8.95 20.21
C LEU A 49 -4.06 -7.73 19.32
N THR A 50 -4.50 -6.55 19.76
CA THR A 50 -4.26 -5.29 19.03
C THR A 50 -2.77 -5.02 18.83
N ASP A 51 -1.92 -5.15 19.87
CA ASP A 51 -0.46 -5.01 19.73
C ASP A 51 0.14 -6.05 18.77
N MET A 52 -0.36 -7.28 18.81
CA MET A 52 0.14 -8.36 17.97
C MET A 52 -0.20 -8.16 16.49
N PHE A 53 -1.44 -7.79 16.19
CA PHE A 53 -1.94 -7.57 14.83
C PHE A 53 -1.73 -6.15 14.33
N TYR A 54 -1.10 -5.30 15.14
CA TYR A 54 -0.79 -3.92 14.78
C TYR A 54 -0.16 -3.76 13.39
N PRO A 55 0.84 -4.57 12.98
CA PRO A 55 1.41 -4.45 11.63
C PRO A 55 0.39 -4.65 10.51
N PHE A 56 -0.56 -5.57 10.66
CA PHE A 56 -1.61 -5.78 9.67
C PHE A 56 -2.49 -4.54 9.53
N PHE A 57 -3.01 -4.02 10.66
CA PHE A 57 -3.91 -2.86 10.64
C PHE A 57 -3.19 -1.61 10.14
N ALA A 58 -1.93 -1.43 10.53
CA ALA A 58 -1.11 -0.33 10.08
C ALA A 58 -0.88 -0.34 8.56
N VAL A 59 -0.62 -1.50 7.95
CA VAL A 59 -0.50 -1.61 6.49
C VAL A 59 -1.79 -1.19 5.78
N MET A 60 -2.95 -1.64 6.29
CA MET A 60 -4.25 -1.28 5.72
C MET A 60 -4.52 0.23 5.81
N GLU A 61 -4.21 0.84 6.95
CA GLU A 61 -4.37 2.29 7.14
C GLU A 61 -3.36 3.12 6.36
N LEU A 62 -2.13 2.64 6.19
CA LEU A 62 -1.09 3.38 5.46
C LEU A 62 -1.53 3.69 4.03
N LYS A 63 -2.12 2.73 3.32
CA LYS A 63 -2.66 2.94 1.97
C LYS A 63 -3.76 4.01 1.95
N ARG A 64 -4.63 4.04 2.98
CA ARG A 64 -5.67 5.06 3.14
C ARG A 64 -5.06 6.44 3.37
N VAL A 65 -4.09 6.54 4.28
CA VAL A 65 -3.37 7.80 4.57
C VAL A 65 -2.68 8.33 3.32
N ILE A 66 -1.94 7.50 2.59
CA ILE A 66 -1.32 7.88 1.31
C ILE A 66 -2.37 8.40 0.32
N ASN A 67 -3.52 7.73 0.20
CA ASN A 67 -4.59 8.20 -0.68
C ASN A 67 -5.15 9.56 -0.24
N ILE A 68 -5.33 9.79 1.06
CA ILE A 68 -5.77 11.09 1.59
C ILE A 68 -4.76 12.19 1.24
N LEU A 69 -3.47 11.94 1.48
CA LEU A 69 -2.40 12.88 1.12
C LEU A 69 -2.41 13.19 -0.38
N ARG A 70 -2.61 12.17 -1.20
CA ARG A 70 -2.71 12.32 -2.66
C ARG A 70 -3.91 13.19 -3.06
N TYR A 71 -5.08 12.96 -2.47
CA TYR A 71 -6.28 13.73 -2.79
C TYR A 71 -6.14 15.18 -2.35
N LYS A 72 -5.62 15.39 -1.15
CA LYS A 72 -5.51 16.71 -0.54
C LYS A 72 -4.49 17.61 -1.24
N PHE A 73 -3.27 17.11 -1.45
CA PHE A 73 -2.17 17.95 -1.91
C PHE A 73 -1.90 17.87 -3.42
N PHE A 74 -2.41 16.84 -4.11
CA PHE A 74 -2.03 16.57 -5.51
C PHE A 74 -3.21 16.36 -6.47
N ARG A 75 -4.45 16.30 -5.98
CA ARG A 75 -5.66 16.20 -6.83
C ARG A 75 -6.72 17.26 -6.52
N GLY A 76 -6.70 17.89 -5.34
CA GLY A 76 -7.62 18.97 -4.98
C GLY A 76 -9.09 18.54 -4.84
N THR A 77 -9.36 17.33 -4.37
CA THR A 77 -10.74 16.82 -4.25
C THR A 77 -11.08 16.44 -2.80
N ASP A 78 -11.56 17.42 -2.02
CA ASP A 78 -11.88 17.23 -0.60
C ASP A 78 -13.05 16.25 -0.35
N LYS A 79 -14.04 16.21 -1.25
CA LYS A 79 -15.20 15.31 -1.12
C LYS A 79 -14.80 13.81 -1.06
N LYS A 80 -13.67 13.44 -1.67
CA LYS A 80 -13.14 12.06 -1.65
C LYS A 80 -12.40 11.72 -0.36
N ILE A 81 -12.05 12.71 0.45
CA ILE A 81 -11.30 12.49 1.70
C ILE A 81 -12.24 11.96 2.79
N GLU A 82 -13.45 12.50 2.89
CA GLU A 82 -14.47 12.06 3.87
C GLU A 82 -14.89 10.61 3.64
N GLU A 83 -15.15 10.23 2.38
CA GLU A 83 -15.47 8.85 1.99
C GLU A 83 -14.37 7.85 2.40
N VAL A 84 -13.09 8.24 2.27
CA VAL A 84 -11.96 7.40 2.68
C VAL A 84 -11.89 7.24 4.21
N PHE A 85 -12.38 8.22 4.98
CA PHE A 85 -12.38 8.18 6.44
C PHE A 85 -13.51 7.35 7.04
N GLU A 86 -14.62 7.13 6.33
CA GLU A 86 -15.76 6.34 6.84
C GLU A 86 -15.32 4.93 7.25
N GLU A 87 -14.33 4.37 6.56
CA GLU A 87 -13.87 2.98 6.74
C GLU A 87 -12.42 2.90 7.27
N SER A 88 -11.97 3.95 7.96
CA SER A 88 -10.63 4.07 8.52
C SER A 88 -10.61 3.78 10.02
N LEU A 89 -9.58 3.06 10.46
CA LEU A 89 -9.25 2.83 11.87
C LEU A 89 -8.57 4.03 12.55
N LEU A 90 -8.31 5.13 11.82
CA LEU A 90 -7.75 6.34 12.40
C LEU A 90 -8.68 6.91 13.47
N THR A 91 -8.08 7.48 14.52
CA THR A 91 -8.84 8.19 15.56
C THR A 91 -9.51 9.43 14.96
N GLU A 92 -10.63 9.87 15.55
CA GLU A 92 -11.31 11.09 15.11
C GLU A 92 -10.41 12.33 15.19
N GLU A 93 -9.45 12.35 16.13
CA GLU A 93 -8.43 13.39 16.21
C GLU A 93 -7.55 13.42 14.95
N LEU A 94 -7.10 12.26 14.48
CA LEU A 94 -6.29 12.14 13.27
C LEU A 94 -7.07 12.45 12.00
N LYS A 95 -8.33 12.01 11.92
CA LYS A 95 -9.21 12.36 10.81
C LYS A 95 -9.35 13.88 10.72
N LYS A 96 -9.66 14.55 11.84
CA LYS A 96 -9.73 16.02 11.92
C LYS A 96 -8.40 16.68 11.55
N PHE A 97 -7.27 16.12 11.98
CA PHE A 97 -5.95 16.62 11.60
C PHE A 97 -5.76 16.59 10.07
N PHE A 98 -5.95 15.42 9.44
CA PHE A 98 -5.80 15.29 7.98
C PHE A 98 -6.81 16.11 7.17
N ILE A 99 -8.00 16.38 7.71
CA ILE A 99 -8.97 17.30 7.09
C ILE A 99 -8.47 18.75 7.14
N LYS A 100 -7.89 19.18 8.26
CA LYS A 100 -7.49 20.58 8.47
C LYS A 100 -6.10 20.94 7.96
N VAL A 101 -5.22 19.95 7.79
CA VAL A 101 -3.83 20.20 7.48
C VAL A 101 -3.65 20.79 6.08
N ASP A 102 -3.09 21.99 5.98
CA ASP A 102 -3.02 22.77 4.72
C ASP A 102 -1.71 22.61 3.96
N SER A 103 -0.74 21.91 4.53
CA SER A 103 0.58 21.74 3.93
C SER A 103 1.25 20.44 4.36
N LEU A 104 2.09 19.90 3.46
CA LEU A 104 2.96 18.76 3.76
C LEU A 104 3.95 19.07 4.90
N LYS A 105 4.35 20.34 5.05
CA LYS A 105 5.19 20.79 6.16
C LYS A 105 4.51 20.59 7.52
N LYS A 106 3.25 20.98 7.68
CA LYS A 106 2.50 20.73 8.92
C LYS A 106 2.33 19.24 9.22
N ILE A 107 2.20 18.41 8.20
CA ILE A 107 2.23 16.95 8.38
C ILE A 107 3.57 16.51 8.97
N LYS A 108 4.67 16.97 8.40
CA LYS A 108 6.02 16.65 8.91
C LYS A 108 6.21 17.09 10.35
N ASP A 109 5.71 18.27 10.71
CA ASP A 109 6.00 18.91 12.01
C ASP A 109 5.05 18.43 13.12
N GLU A 110 3.75 18.27 12.85
CA GLU A 110 2.73 17.99 13.88
C GLU A 110 2.33 16.50 14.00
N LEU A 111 2.46 15.73 12.92
CA LEU A 111 2.05 14.33 12.91
C LEU A 111 2.91 13.41 13.80
N PRO A 112 4.23 13.63 13.94
CA PRO A 112 5.08 12.85 14.84
C PRO A 112 4.60 12.82 16.29
N GLU A 113 4.04 13.91 16.79
CA GLU A 113 3.59 14.03 18.17
C GLU A 113 2.29 13.26 18.41
N LYS A 114 1.48 13.10 17.37
CA LYS A 114 0.14 12.49 17.45
C LYS A 114 0.16 10.97 17.25
N VAL A 115 1.02 10.44 16.36
CA VAL A 115 1.07 9.00 16.08
C VAL A 115 2.49 8.52 15.76
N PRO A 116 3.07 7.64 16.58
CA PRO A 116 4.42 7.11 16.39
C PRO A 116 4.69 6.43 15.03
N ILE A 117 3.73 5.72 14.44
CA ILE A 117 3.94 5.12 13.10
C ILE A 117 3.84 6.11 11.96
N LEU A 118 3.14 7.22 12.18
CA LEU A 118 3.11 8.32 11.23
C LEU A 118 4.32 9.24 11.41
N LYS A 119 5.18 9.03 12.43
CA LYS A 119 6.57 9.55 12.44
C LYS A 119 7.37 9.06 11.23
N MET A 120 6.94 7.96 10.60
CA MET A 120 7.57 7.46 9.37
C MET A 120 7.10 8.22 8.13
N LEU A 121 6.03 9.02 8.27
CA LEU A 121 5.64 10.03 7.29
C LEU A 121 6.45 11.32 7.45
N VAL A 122 7.46 11.36 8.33
CA VAL A 122 8.39 12.50 8.39
C VAL A 122 9.07 12.59 7.04
N LEU A 123 8.62 13.58 6.28
CA LEU A 123 9.14 13.91 4.97
C LEU A 123 10.61 14.27 5.13
N LYS A 124 11.49 13.36 4.69
CA LYS A 124 12.95 13.48 4.88
C LYS A 124 13.54 14.64 4.08
N LYS A 125 12.85 15.03 3.01
CA LYS A 125 13.22 16.08 2.06
C LYS A 125 11.96 16.78 1.55
N GLU A 126 12.17 17.85 0.81
CA GLU A 126 11.13 18.39 -0.05
C GLU A 126 10.97 17.44 -1.25
N TYR A 127 9.71 17.10 -1.55
CA TYR A 127 9.38 16.17 -2.63
C TYR A 127 8.84 16.97 -3.81
N GLU A 128 9.50 16.85 -4.97
CA GLU A 128 9.02 17.43 -6.22
C GLU A 128 7.80 16.67 -6.76
N PHE A 129 7.71 15.36 -6.48
CA PHE A 129 6.66 14.48 -6.98
C PHE A 129 6.08 13.60 -5.87
N PHE A 130 4.76 13.42 -5.87
CA PHE A 130 4.08 12.54 -4.89
C PHE A 130 4.56 11.09 -4.94
N GLY A 131 4.92 10.59 -6.13
CA GLY A 131 5.40 9.21 -6.28
C GLY A 131 6.66 8.94 -5.47
N GLU A 132 7.62 9.88 -5.46
CA GLU A 132 8.83 9.76 -4.64
C GLU A 132 8.51 9.79 -3.14
N MET A 133 7.56 10.63 -2.75
CA MET A 133 7.11 10.72 -1.36
C MET A 133 6.46 9.41 -0.90
N GLU A 134 5.59 8.86 -1.74
CA GLU A 134 4.89 7.60 -1.48
C GLU A 134 5.86 6.42 -1.36
N ASP A 135 6.85 6.32 -2.25
CA ASP A 135 7.88 5.27 -2.21
C ASP A 135 8.71 5.34 -0.93
N ASP A 136 9.17 6.53 -0.53
CA ASP A 136 9.94 6.74 0.71
C ASP A 136 9.10 6.35 1.94
N ILE A 137 7.84 6.78 1.98
CA ILE A 137 6.91 6.46 3.07
C ILE A 137 6.72 4.95 3.18
N TYR A 138 6.44 4.26 2.06
CA TYR A 138 6.21 2.81 2.09
C TYR A 138 7.45 2.05 2.52
N SER A 139 8.62 2.42 2.00
CA SER A 139 9.89 1.78 2.35
C SER A 139 10.17 1.84 3.85
N GLU A 140 10.03 3.03 4.43
CA GLU A 140 10.23 3.24 5.86
C GLU A 140 9.17 2.50 6.69
N ALA A 141 7.89 2.72 6.38
CA ALA A 141 6.79 2.13 7.12
C ALA A 141 6.84 0.60 7.12
N TYR A 142 7.09 -0.04 5.98
CA TYR A 142 7.18 -1.50 5.93
C TYR A 142 8.39 -2.05 6.67
N SER A 143 9.54 -1.35 6.61
CA SER A 143 10.73 -1.75 7.36
C SER A 143 10.47 -1.73 8.88
N PHE A 144 9.83 -0.68 9.39
CA PHE A 144 9.44 -0.62 10.80
C PHE A 144 8.37 -1.63 11.18
N LEU A 145 7.36 -1.83 10.33
CA LEU A 145 6.31 -2.80 10.60
C LEU A 145 6.82 -4.23 10.64
N LEU A 146 7.79 -4.55 9.77
CA LEU A 146 8.50 -5.81 9.83
C LEU A 146 9.29 -5.96 11.14
N ASN A 147 9.96 -4.90 11.60
CA ASN A 147 10.75 -4.92 12.83
C ASN A 147 9.89 -4.93 14.11
N SER A 148 8.70 -4.33 14.07
CA SER A 148 7.74 -4.34 15.19
C SER A 148 6.93 -5.63 15.27
N ALA A 149 6.89 -6.44 14.22
CA ALA A 149 6.22 -7.74 14.20
C ALA A 149 6.92 -8.75 15.13
N LYS A 150 6.51 -8.78 16.40
CA LYS A 150 7.03 -9.70 17.43
C LYS A 150 6.64 -11.17 17.18
N ASN A 151 5.50 -11.41 16.54
CA ASN A 151 4.99 -12.75 16.29
C ASN A 151 5.48 -13.30 14.95
N LYS A 152 5.92 -14.57 14.92
CA LYS A 152 6.43 -15.22 13.70
C LYS A 152 5.44 -15.23 12.52
N ILE A 153 4.14 -15.42 12.77
CA ILE A 153 3.11 -15.43 11.72
C ILE A 153 2.95 -14.02 11.13
N ILE A 154 2.82 -13.01 11.99
CA ILE A 154 2.71 -11.61 11.54
C ILE A 154 3.99 -11.16 10.82
N LYS A 155 5.16 -11.57 11.32
CA LYS A 155 6.44 -11.30 10.66
C LYS A 155 6.48 -11.95 9.27
N SER A 156 6.08 -13.21 9.15
CA SER A 156 5.98 -13.91 7.87
C SER A 156 5.05 -13.19 6.89
N PHE A 157 3.89 -12.75 7.38
CA PHE A 157 2.95 -11.94 6.61
C PHE A 157 3.60 -10.64 6.10
N MET A 158 4.27 -9.89 6.98
CA MET A 158 4.93 -8.64 6.60
C MET A 158 6.02 -8.85 5.54
N ARG A 159 6.81 -9.92 5.65
CA ARG A 159 7.84 -10.27 4.64
C ARG A 159 7.20 -10.52 3.28
N ARG A 160 6.14 -11.31 3.22
CA ARG A 160 5.42 -11.58 1.97
C ARG A 160 4.72 -10.33 1.43
N TYR A 161 4.20 -9.47 2.31
CA TYR A 161 3.59 -8.21 1.90
C TYR A 161 4.62 -7.26 1.27
N ILE A 162 5.86 -7.25 1.79
CA ILE A 162 6.99 -6.55 1.18
C ILE A 162 7.33 -7.12 -0.20
N ASP A 163 7.36 -8.45 -0.35
CA ASP A 163 7.57 -9.08 -1.66
C ASP A 163 6.51 -8.60 -2.66
N HIS A 164 5.24 -8.60 -2.27
CA HIS A 164 4.15 -8.09 -3.12
C HIS A 164 4.30 -6.60 -3.46
N ALA A 165 4.76 -5.78 -2.52
CA ALA A 165 5.06 -4.38 -2.79
C ALA A 165 6.20 -4.21 -3.81
N ASN A 166 7.28 -4.99 -3.67
CA ASN A 166 8.41 -4.99 -4.60
C ASN A 166 8.02 -5.48 -5.99
N ILE A 167 7.17 -6.50 -6.09
CA ILE A 167 6.60 -6.98 -7.34
C ILE A 167 5.82 -5.87 -8.04
N ARG A 168 4.88 -5.22 -7.33
CA ARG A 168 4.11 -4.10 -7.88
C ARG A 168 5.00 -2.95 -8.33
N GLN A 169 6.02 -2.63 -7.54
CA GLN A 169 6.95 -1.56 -7.89
C GLN A 169 7.77 -1.90 -9.13
N THR A 170 8.30 -3.13 -9.20
CA THR A 170 9.06 -3.62 -10.37
C THR A 170 8.20 -3.54 -11.63
N TYR A 171 6.97 -4.04 -11.56
CA TYR A 171 6.01 -3.94 -12.65
C TYR A 171 5.75 -2.48 -13.07
N LYS A 172 5.53 -1.56 -12.11
CA LYS A 172 5.37 -0.13 -12.40
C LYS A 172 6.62 0.47 -13.04
N VAL A 173 7.81 0.16 -12.55
CA VAL A 173 9.05 0.70 -13.13
C VAL A 173 9.19 0.26 -14.59
N MET A 174 8.95 -1.03 -14.88
CA MET A 174 9.09 -1.57 -16.23
C MET A 174 7.99 -1.12 -17.19
N LYS A 175 6.73 -1.08 -16.74
CA LYS A 175 5.62 -0.65 -17.62
C LYS A 175 5.74 0.81 -18.02
N TRP A 176 6.37 1.63 -17.18
CA TRP A 176 6.40 3.08 -17.31
C TRP A 176 7.79 3.63 -17.63
N ASN A 177 8.77 2.75 -17.80
CA ASN A 177 10.17 3.09 -18.05
C ASN A 177 10.72 4.13 -17.05
N LEU A 178 10.48 3.90 -15.76
CA LEU A 178 10.95 4.80 -14.70
C LEU A 178 12.44 4.57 -14.44
N GLU A 179 13.20 5.66 -14.27
CA GLU A 179 14.65 5.59 -14.02
C GLU A 179 15.00 4.99 -12.64
N LYS A 180 14.06 4.97 -11.69
CA LYS A 180 14.32 4.58 -10.30
C LYS A 180 13.32 3.55 -9.81
N SER A 181 13.83 2.58 -9.06
CA SER A 181 13.04 1.62 -8.30
C SER A 181 13.46 1.62 -6.83
N HIS A 182 12.49 1.82 -5.94
CA HIS A 182 12.68 1.65 -4.51
C HIS A 182 12.29 0.22 -4.12
N ILE A 183 13.26 -0.69 -4.22
CA ILE A 183 13.09 -2.06 -3.72
C ILE A 183 13.30 -2.09 -2.21
N ILE A 184 12.24 -2.47 -1.49
CA ILE A 184 12.16 -2.52 -0.03
C ILE A 184 12.84 -3.80 0.47
N LYS A 185 13.65 -3.69 1.52
CA LYS A 185 14.37 -4.84 2.11
C LYS A 185 13.48 -5.62 3.07
N GLY A 186 13.86 -6.87 3.33
CA GLY A 186 13.27 -7.70 4.39
C GLY A 186 12.21 -8.69 3.94
N GLY A 187 11.90 -8.76 2.65
CA GLY A 187 11.04 -9.79 2.06
C GLY A 187 11.60 -11.22 2.17
N PHE A 188 10.92 -12.18 1.54
CA PHE A 188 11.50 -13.50 1.29
C PHE A 188 12.33 -13.52 0.02
N LEU A 189 11.96 -12.69 -0.95
CA LEU A 189 12.65 -12.60 -2.22
C LEU A 189 13.86 -11.68 -2.10
N ASP A 190 14.93 -12.08 -2.77
CA ASP A 190 16.17 -11.32 -2.79
C ASP A 190 16.02 -10.02 -3.59
N ARG A 191 16.66 -8.95 -3.11
CA ARG A 191 16.55 -7.63 -3.74
C ARG A 191 17.20 -7.62 -5.12
N GLU A 192 18.30 -8.34 -5.25
CA GLU A 192 19.07 -8.51 -6.48
C GLU A 192 18.21 -9.09 -7.61
N THR A 193 17.23 -9.94 -7.28
CA THR A 193 16.29 -10.50 -8.28
C THR A 193 15.49 -9.39 -8.97
N PHE A 194 14.88 -8.49 -8.20
CA PHE A 194 14.11 -7.38 -8.76
C PHE A 194 15.00 -6.39 -9.51
N ILE A 195 16.19 -6.08 -8.99
CA ILE A 195 17.14 -5.19 -9.65
C ILE A 195 17.54 -5.75 -11.02
N LYS A 196 17.90 -7.03 -11.10
CA LYS A 196 18.27 -7.69 -12.37
C LYS A 196 17.14 -7.65 -13.40
N ILE A 197 15.90 -7.89 -12.97
CA ILE A 197 14.73 -7.84 -13.86
C ILE A 197 14.57 -6.41 -14.43
N ILE A 198 14.73 -5.39 -13.59
CA ILE A 198 14.61 -3.98 -14.00
C ILE A 198 15.74 -3.58 -14.94
N GLU A 199 16.99 -3.91 -14.61
CA GLU A 199 18.18 -3.56 -15.38
C GLU A 199 18.17 -4.16 -16.79
N LYS A 200 17.66 -5.38 -16.94
CA LYS A 200 17.50 -6.01 -18.26
C LYS A 200 16.42 -5.33 -19.12
N GLY A 201 15.39 -4.77 -18.49
CA GLY A 201 14.29 -4.07 -19.18
C GLY A 201 13.34 -4.96 -19.99
N ASP A 202 13.54 -6.28 -20.04
CA ASP A 202 12.65 -7.21 -20.77
C ASP A 202 11.47 -7.64 -19.89
N LYS A 203 10.26 -7.24 -20.28
CA LYS A 203 9.00 -7.61 -19.58
C LYS A 203 8.78 -9.12 -19.52
N ARG A 204 9.34 -9.89 -20.45
CA ARG A 204 9.22 -11.37 -20.44
C ARG A 204 9.88 -11.98 -19.21
N ASP A 205 10.98 -11.41 -18.73
CA ASP A 205 11.65 -11.87 -17.51
C ASP A 205 10.78 -11.63 -16.27
N LEU A 206 10.09 -10.48 -16.22
CA LEU A 206 9.12 -10.22 -15.16
C LEU A 206 7.93 -11.19 -15.23
N TYR A 207 7.40 -11.47 -16.43
CA TYR A 207 6.27 -12.39 -16.59
C TYR A 207 6.65 -13.81 -16.23
N ALA A 208 7.83 -14.30 -16.65
CA ALA A 208 8.34 -15.62 -16.27
C ALA A 208 8.56 -15.72 -14.75
N PHE A 209 9.08 -14.65 -14.14
CA PHE A 209 9.20 -14.56 -12.69
C PHE A 209 7.83 -14.63 -12.00
N LEU A 210 6.84 -13.87 -12.48
CA LEU A 210 5.49 -13.85 -11.92
C LEU A 210 4.76 -15.18 -12.10
N ASP A 211 4.92 -15.83 -13.25
CA ASP A 211 4.35 -17.14 -13.52
C ASP A 211 4.89 -18.17 -12.54
N SER A 212 6.22 -18.18 -12.31
CA SER A 212 6.82 -19.04 -11.29
C SER A 212 6.42 -18.67 -9.86
N TYR A 213 6.24 -17.39 -9.54
CA TYR A 213 5.89 -16.93 -8.18
C TYR A 213 4.42 -17.21 -7.82
N LEU A 214 3.55 -17.24 -8.83
CA LEU A 214 2.11 -17.47 -8.72
C LEU A 214 1.71 -18.91 -9.08
N ASP A 215 2.68 -19.83 -9.14
CA ASP A 215 2.49 -21.26 -9.41
C ASP A 215 1.79 -21.58 -10.76
N GLY A 216 2.18 -20.88 -11.84
CA GLY A 216 1.86 -21.26 -13.22
C GLY A 216 0.59 -20.66 -13.82
N GLY A 217 0.28 -19.41 -13.49
CA GLY A 217 -0.96 -18.75 -13.90
C GLY A 217 -0.83 -17.28 -14.29
N PHE A 218 0.37 -16.80 -14.67
CA PHE A 218 0.55 -15.40 -15.05
C PHE A 218 0.95 -15.22 -16.51
N SER A 219 0.12 -14.50 -17.26
CA SER A 219 0.35 -14.12 -18.65
C SER A 219 0.24 -12.61 -18.84
N GLU A 220 0.60 -12.13 -20.04
CA GLU A 220 0.49 -10.70 -20.36
C GLU A 220 -0.96 -10.18 -20.27
N SER A 221 -1.98 -11.01 -20.49
CA SER A 221 -3.38 -10.62 -20.32
C SER A 221 -3.77 -10.38 -18.85
N ASP A 222 -3.05 -10.97 -17.90
CA ASP A 222 -3.36 -10.90 -16.46
C ASP A 222 -2.83 -9.63 -15.80
N VAL A 223 -2.13 -8.80 -16.58
CA VAL A 223 -1.52 -7.57 -16.12
C VAL A 223 -2.53 -6.59 -15.49
N GLY A 224 -3.79 -6.58 -15.95
CA GLY A 224 -4.85 -5.76 -15.38
C GLY A 224 -5.32 -6.23 -13.99
N ILE A 225 -5.06 -7.48 -13.64
CA ILE A 225 -5.52 -8.14 -12.42
C ILE A 225 -4.38 -8.53 -11.47
N LEU A 226 -3.14 -8.10 -11.73
CA LEU A 226 -1.96 -8.42 -10.91
C LEU A 226 -2.19 -8.16 -9.40
N ASP A 227 -2.83 -7.04 -9.04
CA ASP A 227 -3.12 -6.72 -7.65
C ASP A 227 -4.03 -7.78 -6.98
N ILE A 228 -5.02 -8.30 -7.73
CA ILE A 228 -5.93 -9.35 -7.26
C ILE A 228 -5.16 -10.66 -7.09
N LEU A 229 -4.37 -11.06 -8.09
CA LEU A 229 -3.57 -12.29 -8.05
C LEU A 229 -2.58 -12.30 -6.88
N LEU A 230 -1.96 -11.16 -6.57
CA LEU A 230 -1.09 -11.04 -5.39
C LEU A 230 -1.90 -11.19 -4.09
N ILE A 231 -3.10 -10.61 -4.01
CA ILE A 231 -3.95 -10.77 -2.82
C ILE A 231 -4.40 -12.22 -2.64
N GLU A 232 -4.75 -12.92 -3.73
CA GLU A 232 -5.09 -14.34 -3.73
C GLU A 232 -3.90 -15.20 -3.31
N ASN A 233 -2.71 -14.97 -3.88
CA ASN A 233 -1.48 -15.65 -3.50
C ASN A 233 -1.16 -15.48 -2.00
N MET A 234 -1.39 -14.28 -1.45
CA MET A 234 -1.27 -14.07 0.00
C MET A 234 -2.29 -14.93 0.75
N LEU A 235 -3.55 -14.97 0.31
CA LEU A 235 -4.61 -15.75 0.96
C LEU A 235 -4.28 -17.24 0.99
N ASP A 236 -3.78 -17.79 -0.12
CA ASP A 236 -3.34 -19.20 -0.20
C ASP A 236 -2.17 -19.46 0.73
N SER A 237 -1.17 -18.58 0.77
CA SER A 237 -0.04 -18.72 1.71
C SER A 237 -0.47 -18.64 3.19
N LEU A 238 -1.52 -17.86 3.50
CA LEU A 238 -2.05 -17.76 4.86
C LEU A 238 -2.92 -18.97 5.25
N ARG A 239 -3.40 -19.75 4.27
CA ARG A 239 -4.20 -20.96 4.52
C ARG A 239 -3.42 -22.00 5.32
N GLU A 240 -2.12 -22.10 5.09
CA GLU A 240 -1.24 -23.00 5.85
C GLU A 240 -1.22 -22.66 7.35
N PHE A 241 -1.15 -21.37 7.69
CA PHE A 241 -1.16 -20.92 9.09
C PHE A 241 -2.50 -21.19 9.79
N ARG A 242 -3.60 -21.24 9.03
CA ARG A 242 -4.92 -21.60 9.54
C ARG A 242 -4.98 -23.09 9.95
N LEU A 243 -4.38 -23.98 9.16
CA LEU A 243 -4.48 -25.43 9.37
C LEU A 243 -3.66 -25.93 10.58
N GLY A 244 -2.67 -25.16 11.05
CA GLY A 244 -1.80 -25.53 12.16
C GLY A 244 -2.36 -25.35 13.57
N ASN A 245 -3.69 -25.35 13.79
CA ASN A 245 -4.35 -25.12 15.10
C ASN A 245 -3.89 -23.85 15.85
N ASN A 246 -3.42 -22.83 15.12
CA ASN A 246 -2.96 -21.58 15.70
C ASN A 246 -4.02 -20.49 15.49
N TYR A 247 -4.69 -20.09 16.58
CA TYR A 247 -5.72 -19.06 16.54
C TYR A 247 -5.22 -17.74 15.89
N LYS A 248 -3.93 -17.43 15.98
CA LYS A 248 -3.33 -16.23 15.35
C LYS A 248 -3.31 -16.34 13.84
N GLY A 249 -2.99 -17.52 13.32
CA GLY A 249 -3.04 -17.82 11.89
C GLY A 249 -4.47 -17.76 11.37
N PHE A 250 -5.43 -18.30 12.14
CA PHE A 250 -6.85 -18.20 11.82
C PHE A 250 -7.33 -16.74 11.74
N ILE A 251 -7.04 -15.91 12.74
CA ILE A 251 -7.43 -14.49 12.76
C ILE A 251 -6.80 -13.75 11.56
N LEU A 252 -5.51 -13.97 11.29
CA LEU A 252 -4.83 -13.32 10.16
C LEU A 252 -5.46 -13.71 8.82
N TYR A 253 -5.70 -15.01 8.61
CA TYR A 253 -6.38 -15.52 7.41
C TYR A 253 -7.77 -14.89 7.25
N TYR A 254 -8.54 -14.82 8.34
CA TYR A 254 -9.86 -14.21 8.32
C TYR A 254 -9.82 -12.72 7.95
N LEU A 255 -8.93 -11.96 8.59
CA LEU A 255 -8.73 -10.53 8.30
C LEU A 255 -8.31 -10.30 6.84
N TRP A 256 -7.40 -11.13 6.31
CA TRP A 256 -6.97 -11.03 4.91
C TRP A 256 -8.09 -11.43 3.94
N ASN A 257 -8.89 -12.44 4.27
CA ASN A 257 -10.07 -12.81 3.48
C ASN A 257 -11.11 -11.68 3.44
N CYS A 258 -11.30 -10.94 4.55
CA CYS A 258 -12.13 -9.74 4.54
C CYS A 258 -11.53 -8.63 3.65
N HIS A 259 -10.21 -8.48 3.62
CA HIS A 259 -9.53 -7.57 2.70
C HIS A 259 -9.72 -7.98 1.24
N TYR A 260 -9.53 -9.26 0.91
CA TYR A 260 -9.76 -9.82 -0.41
C TYR A 260 -11.19 -9.53 -0.89
N LYS A 261 -12.20 -9.86 -0.08
CA LYS A 261 -13.61 -9.55 -0.38
C LYS A 261 -13.88 -8.07 -0.55
N ALA A 262 -13.15 -7.19 0.14
CA ALA A 262 -13.29 -5.75 -0.02
C ALA A 262 -12.69 -5.24 -1.35
N VAL A 263 -11.79 -5.99 -1.98
CA VAL A 263 -11.10 -5.61 -3.23
C VAL A 263 -11.70 -6.26 -4.47
N THR A 264 -12.35 -7.43 -4.35
CA THR A 264 -12.85 -8.21 -5.49
C THR A 264 -14.36 -8.17 -5.72
N ALA A 265 -15.11 -7.58 -4.81
CA ALA A 265 -16.56 -7.46 -4.94
C ALA A 265 -16.95 -6.07 -5.43
#